data_AF-A0A2N7VQL3-F1
#
_entry.id   AF-A0A2N7VQL3-F1
#
_cell.length_a   1.000
_cell.length_b   1.000
_cell.length_c   1.000
_cell.angle_alpha   90.00
_cell.angle_beta   90.00
_cell.angle_gamma   90.00
#
_symmetry.space_group_name_H-M   'P 1'
#
loop_
_entity.id
_entity.type
_entity.pdbx_description
1 polymer ?
#
loop_
_entity_poly.entity_id
_entity_poly.type
_entity_poly.pdbx_seq_one_letter_code
_entity_poly.pdbx_strand_id
1 'polypeptide(L)'
;MSSEHPVVADFLTWRAASKRSSPRWPALIGVCGTVVTLANLALGGNRTLDIGWLELDLFAAACIFGCLTFATFPVAYNDTARLLRGQPRLSAGKKWLTCIGLFLCALVVSPTFSVAIARFDLMHESRTNWTKRSLLESFKQPFYSEDELTWAQGKDDFRYVPSQVFCPSSSVRRYPLLGIDRVDDWPGVITNTMRDLNGNADAPLPDVLKFALSRCEAEGAAMLKAGYTKESALLNGNVDLFFTRLAQSREREGAWDQLVLEDAQIPPDIMRKVEALLAADPDHMSDYTDFNLDGTPPVARGLKPAAAGSPDVVRRLKPLAIAAALGRTKDVERIKAAE
;
A
#
# COMPACT_ATOMS: atom_id res chain seq x y z
N MET A 1 65.98 42.39 23.98
CA MET A 1 64.68 43.04 23.74
C MET A 1 64.48 43.05 22.24
N SER A 2 63.52 42.40 21.61
CA SER A 2 62.23 41.89 22.05
C SER A 2 61.81 40.77 21.10
N SER A 3 61.41 39.64 21.68
CA SER A 3 60.31 38.75 21.27
C SER A 3 60.01 38.57 19.77
N GLU A 4 60.20 37.35 19.26
CA GLU A 4 59.16 36.63 18.52
C GLU A 4 59.44 35.13 18.58
N HIS A 5 58.92 34.51 19.63
CA HIS A 5 58.64 33.08 19.70
C HIS A 5 57.44 32.75 18.79
N PRO A 6 57.28 31.47 18.42
CA PRO A 6 57.14 31.01 17.05
C PRO A 6 55.69 31.05 16.55
N VAL A 7 55.51 31.03 15.22
CA VAL A 7 54.26 30.64 14.59
C VAL A 7 54.02 29.15 14.92
N VAL A 8 53.46 28.90 16.10
CA VAL A 8 52.76 27.66 16.39
C VAL A 8 51.53 27.70 15.51
N ALA A 9 51.61 27.07 14.34
CA ALA A 9 50.42 26.64 13.64
C ALA A 9 49.68 25.70 14.61
N ASP A 10 48.67 26.23 15.29
CA ASP A 10 47.83 25.46 16.20
C ASP A 10 47.29 24.26 15.42
N PHE A 11 47.87 23.09 15.67
CA PHE A 11 47.33 21.83 15.18
C PHE A 11 45.96 21.65 15.83
N LEU A 12 44.91 21.95 15.07
CA LEU A 12 43.54 21.67 15.51
C LEU A 12 43.47 20.19 15.92
N THR A 13 42.86 19.91 17.07
CA THR A 13 42.54 18.52 17.41
C THR A 13 41.43 18.02 16.48
N TRP A 14 41.36 16.70 16.23
CA TRP A 14 40.29 16.11 15.40
C TRP A 14 38.89 16.51 15.88
N ARG A 15 38.71 16.63 17.21
CA ARG A 15 37.46 17.08 17.84
C ARG A 15 37.11 18.52 17.47
N ALA A 16 38.09 19.42 17.44
CA ALA A 16 37.88 20.83 17.07
C ALA A 16 37.65 20.99 15.56
N ALA A 17 38.42 20.28 14.73
CA ALA A 17 38.28 20.32 13.27
C ALA A 17 36.92 19.76 12.81
N SER A 18 36.47 18.64 13.38
CA SER A 18 35.19 18.02 13.01
C SER A 18 33.99 18.91 13.34
N LYS A 19 34.02 19.70 14.42
CA LYS A 19 32.93 20.65 14.76
C LYS A 19 32.71 21.70 13.65
N ARG A 20 33.72 21.97 12.83
CA ARG A 20 33.64 22.94 11.74
C ARG A 20 33.12 22.31 10.43
N SER A 21 32.93 20.99 10.38
CA SER A 21 32.45 20.26 9.19
C SER A 21 30.92 20.22 9.15
N SER A 22 30.31 20.81 8.12
CA SER A 22 28.84 20.90 8.00
C SER A 22 28.13 19.54 7.87
N PRO A 23 28.68 18.49 7.23
CA PRO A 23 28.03 17.17 7.18
C PRO A 23 28.17 16.36 8.47
N ARG A 24 28.88 16.88 9.51
CA ARG A 24 29.09 16.16 10.78
C ARG A 24 27.78 15.76 11.45
N TRP A 25 26.83 16.67 11.54
CA TRP A 25 25.56 16.40 12.23
C TRP A 25 24.73 15.32 11.52
N PRO A 26 24.51 15.41 10.19
CA PRO A 26 23.94 14.30 9.43
C PRO A 26 24.68 12.97 9.61
N ALA A 27 26.02 13.00 9.61
CA ALA A 27 26.82 11.79 9.79
C ALA A 27 26.64 11.17 11.18
N LEU A 28 26.60 12.00 12.23
CA LEU A 28 26.36 11.53 13.59
C LEU A 28 24.95 10.97 13.74
N ILE A 29 23.94 11.66 13.21
CA ILE A 29 22.55 11.19 13.21
C ILE A 29 22.43 9.86 12.47
N GLY A 30 23.06 9.73 11.30
CA GLY A 30 23.12 8.48 10.56
C GLY A 30 23.75 7.35 11.37
N VAL A 31 24.95 7.56 11.93
CA VAL A 31 25.66 6.51 12.68
C VAL A 31 24.87 6.11 13.92
N CYS A 32 24.46 7.07 14.74
CA CYS A 32 23.69 6.80 15.96
C CYS A 32 22.36 6.13 15.63
N GLY A 33 21.63 6.62 14.62
CA GLY A 33 20.38 6.03 14.18
C GLY A 33 20.54 4.59 13.69
N THR A 34 21.59 4.30 12.92
CA THR A 34 21.90 2.94 12.44
C THR A 34 22.22 2.01 13.60
N VAL A 35 23.07 2.43 14.54
CA VAL A 35 23.45 1.61 15.70
C VAL A 35 22.25 1.34 16.60
N VAL A 36 21.45 2.36 16.91
CA VAL A 36 20.27 2.23 17.77
C VAL A 36 19.23 1.31 17.12
N THR A 37 18.95 1.48 15.83
CA THR A 37 17.97 0.63 15.12
C THR A 37 18.42 -0.82 15.03
N LEU A 38 19.69 -1.07 14.67
CA LEU A 38 20.25 -2.43 14.63
C LEU A 38 20.31 -3.10 16.01
N ALA A 39 20.67 -2.34 17.06
CA ALA A 39 20.67 -2.87 18.42
C ALA A 39 19.26 -3.25 18.88
N ASN A 40 18.25 -2.43 18.56
CA ASN A 40 16.86 -2.74 18.88
C ASN A 40 16.33 -3.95 18.07
N LEU A 41 16.68 -4.06 16.79
CA LEU A 41 16.37 -5.23 15.96
C LEU A 41 16.93 -6.52 16.57
N ALA A 42 18.18 -6.48 17.06
CA ALA A 42 18.86 -7.64 17.65
C ALA A 42 18.28 -8.07 19.01
N LEU A 43 17.67 -7.14 19.76
CA LEU A 43 17.21 -7.38 21.14
C LEU A 43 15.71 -7.61 21.27
N GLY A 44 14.89 -7.04 20.39
CA GLY A 44 13.43 -6.96 20.58
C GLY A 44 12.57 -7.37 19.38
N GLY A 45 13.19 -7.85 18.29
CA GLY A 45 12.50 -8.20 17.04
C GLY A 45 12.13 -6.99 16.18
N ASN A 46 11.39 -7.22 15.09
CA ASN A 46 10.99 -6.20 14.13
C ASN A 46 9.83 -5.37 14.70
N ARG A 47 10.14 -4.32 15.47
CA ARG A 47 9.16 -3.33 15.96
C ARG A 47 9.07 -2.15 14.99
N THR A 48 7.98 -1.40 15.08
CA THR A 48 7.80 -0.12 14.39
C THR A 48 8.40 1.03 15.21
N LEU A 49 8.86 2.05 14.51
CA LEU A 49 9.30 3.35 15.02
C LEU A 49 8.31 4.39 14.52
N ASP A 50 7.47 4.89 15.43
CA ASP A 50 6.44 5.86 15.10
C ASP A 50 6.97 7.28 15.34
N ILE A 51 7.01 8.08 14.28
CA ILE A 51 7.37 9.51 14.34
C ILE A 51 6.18 10.32 13.81
N GLY A 52 5.22 10.59 14.69
CA GLY A 52 3.99 11.32 14.33
C GLY A 52 3.11 10.52 13.38
N TRP A 53 3.03 10.95 12.12
CA TRP A 53 2.23 10.35 11.04
C TRP A 53 3.06 9.42 10.13
N LEU A 54 4.33 9.20 10.49
CA LEU A 54 5.28 8.34 9.79
C LEU A 54 5.49 7.06 10.59
N GLU A 55 5.10 5.93 10.01
CA GLU A 55 5.35 4.60 10.57
C GLU A 55 6.54 3.99 9.82
N LEU A 56 7.62 3.69 10.54
CA LEU A 56 8.84 3.10 9.99
C LEU A 56 9.13 1.78 10.69
N ASP A 57 9.19 0.68 9.95
CA ASP A 57 9.79 -0.53 10.50
C ASP A 57 11.25 -0.26 10.91
N LEU A 58 11.72 -0.84 12.02
CA LEU A 58 13.10 -0.64 12.48
C LEU A 58 14.13 -1.01 11.40
N PHE A 59 13.84 -2.01 10.56
CA PHE A 59 14.67 -2.34 9.40
C PHE A 59 14.73 -1.21 8.36
N ALA A 60 13.59 -0.60 8.05
CA ALA A 60 13.52 0.53 7.13
C ALA A 60 14.27 1.75 7.71
N ALA A 61 14.08 2.03 9.00
CA ALA A 61 14.82 3.07 9.71
C ALA A 61 16.34 2.82 9.66
N ALA A 62 16.78 1.59 9.91
CA ALA A 62 18.20 1.20 9.81
C ALA A 62 18.75 1.43 8.39
N CYS A 63 17.98 1.11 7.36
CA CYS A 63 18.37 1.35 5.97
C CYS A 63 18.49 2.85 5.66
N ILE A 64 17.54 3.68 6.11
CA ILE A 64 17.56 5.13 5.91
C ILE A 64 18.78 5.76 6.61
N PHE A 65 18.99 5.43 7.89
CA PHE A 65 20.14 5.91 8.64
C PHE A 65 21.47 5.39 8.09
N GLY A 66 21.50 4.15 7.60
CA GLY A 66 22.66 3.58 6.92
C GLY A 66 23.00 4.32 5.63
N CYS A 67 22.00 4.64 4.81
CA CYS A 67 22.17 5.45 3.61
C CYS A 67 22.69 6.86 3.95
N LEU A 68 22.14 7.49 4.99
CA LEU A 68 22.60 8.80 5.47
C LEU A 68 24.06 8.73 5.95
N THR A 69 24.43 7.68 6.69
CA THR A 69 25.80 7.43 7.15
C THR A 69 26.76 7.31 5.98
N PHE A 70 26.44 6.44 5.02
CA PHE A 70 27.25 6.21 3.82
C PHE A 70 27.46 7.51 3.03
N ALA A 71 26.41 8.33 2.91
CA ALA A 71 26.45 9.58 2.18
C ALA A 71 27.31 10.66 2.84
N THR A 72 27.25 10.76 4.17
CA THR A 72 27.72 11.96 4.89
C THR A 72 29.01 11.72 5.67
N PHE A 73 29.26 10.51 6.16
CA PHE A 73 30.45 10.19 6.96
C PHE A 73 31.76 10.34 6.16
N PRO A 74 31.90 9.83 4.93
CA PRO A 74 33.13 9.98 4.15
C PRO A 74 33.43 11.45 3.82
N VAL A 75 32.39 12.23 3.53
CA VAL A 75 32.52 13.68 3.23
C VAL A 75 32.90 14.46 4.47
N ALA A 76 32.26 14.17 5.61
CA ALA A 76 32.59 14.78 6.90
C ALA A 76 34.03 14.46 7.32
N TYR A 77 34.46 13.21 7.15
CA TYR A 77 35.82 12.74 7.45
C TYR A 77 36.85 13.44 6.56
N ASN A 78 36.64 13.48 5.24
CA ASN A 78 37.55 14.12 4.30
C ASN A 78 37.69 15.63 4.55
N ASP A 79 36.58 16.35 4.80
CA ASP A 79 36.65 17.78 5.14
C ASP A 79 37.39 18.02 6.46
N THR A 80 37.20 17.15 7.45
CA THR A 80 37.92 17.20 8.73
C THR A 80 39.42 16.93 8.54
N ALA A 81 39.78 15.92 7.74
CA ALA A 81 41.17 15.59 7.45
C ALA A 81 41.89 16.72 6.69
N ARG A 82 41.21 17.37 5.74
CA ARG A 82 41.73 18.55 5.02
C ARG A 82 42.03 19.71 5.97
N LEU A 83 41.10 20.01 6.88
CA LEU A 83 41.29 21.04 7.91
C LEU A 83 42.52 20.78 8.78
N LEU A 84 42.73 19.54 9.20
CA LEU A 84 43.87 19.15 10.04
C LEU A 84 45.20 19.23 9.31
N ARG A 85 45.19 18.97 8.00
CA ARG A 85 46.39 19.06 7.14
C ARG A 85 46.64 20.48 6.61
N GLY A 86 45.87 21.48 7.04
CA GLY A 86 45.97 22.86 6.55
C GLY A 86 45.62 23.00 5.05
N GLN A 87 44.89 22.04 4.48
CA GLN A 87 44.52 22.05 3.07
C GLN A 87 43.26 22.90 2.82
N PRO A 88 43.12 23.48 1.61
CA PRO A 88 41.92 24.21 1.25
C PRO A 88 40.68 23.31 1.35
N ARG A 89 39.64 23.86 1.98
CA ARG A 89 38.37 23.15 2.19
C ARG A 89 37.65 22.97 0.87
N LEU A 90 36.85 21.90 0.79
CA LEU A 90 35.84 21.81 -0.25
C LEU A 90 34.83 22.96 -0.06
N SER A 91 34.35 23.55 -1.16
CA SER A 91 33.25 24.51 -1.08
C SER A 91 32.00 23.80 -0.56
N ALA A 92 31.13 24.54 0.14
CA ALA A 92 29.90 23.97 0.70
C ALA A 92 29.05 23.27 -0.37
N GLY A 93 28.92 23.89 -1.56
CA GLY A 93 28.22 23.29 -2.70
C GLY A 93 28.81 21.95 -3.13
N LYS A 94 30.14 21.85 -3.27
CA LYS A 94 30.80 20.58 -3.65
C LYS A 94 30.56 19.48 -2.60
N LYS A 95 30.60 19.82 -1.31
CA LYS A 95 30.34 18.85 -0.23
C LYS A 95 28.94 18.27 -0.33
N TRP A 96 27.93 19.12 -0.43
CA TRP A 96 26.55 18.68 -0.46
C TRP A 96 26.20 17.94 -1.74
N LEU A 97 26.75 18.35 -2.89
CA LEU A 97 26.62 17.60 -4.14
C LEU A 97 27.23 16.19 -4.02
N THR A 98 28.41 16.07 -3.41
CA THR A 98 29.01 14.76 -3.14
C THR A 98 28.15 13.93 -2.19
N CYS A 99 27.62 14.52 -1.11
CA CYS A 99 26.69 13.83 -0.20
C CYS A 99 25.43 13.35 -0.95
N ILE A 100 24.82 14.18 -1.80
CA ILE A 100 23.64 13.82 -2.59
C ILE A 100 23.98 12.67 -3.55
N GLY A 101 25.09 12.75 -4.28
CA GLY A 101 25.52 11.69 -5.18
C GLY A 101 25.75 10.36 -4.45
N LEU A 102 26.43 10.39 -3.30
CA LEU A 102 26.63 9.20 -2.47
C LEU A 102 25.32 8.69 -1.86
N PHE A 103 24.38 9.57 -1.51
CA PHE A 103 23.07 9.20 -1.00
C PHE A 103 22.24 8.48 -2.07
N LEU A 104 22.23 8.99 -3.30
CA LEU A 104 21.59 8.33 -4.44
C LEU A 104 22.21 6.95 -4.70
N CYS A 105 23.55 6.85 -4.69
CA CYS A 105 24.23 5.56 -4.80
C CYS A 105 23.83 4.60 -3.66
N ALA A 106 23.79 5.08 -2.41
CA ALA A 106 23.38 4.30 -1.25
C ALA A 106 21.92 3.81 -1.38
N LEU A 107 21.02 4.68 -1.84
CA LEU A 107 19.64 4.30 -2.14
C LEU A 107 19.59 3.24 -3.23
N VAL A 108 20.37 3.34 -4.31
CA VAL A 108 20.37 2.33 -5.37
C VAL A 108 20.84 0.96 -4.86
N VAL A 109 21.90 0.90 -4.05
CA VAL A 109 22.50 -0.36 -3.58
C VAL A 109 21.85 -0.93 -2.31
N SER A 110 21.07 -0.16 -1.58
CA SER A 110 20.38 -0.62 -0.37
C SER A 110 19.39 -1.76 -0.68
N PRO A 111 18.99 -2.57 0.32
CA PRO A 111 17.89 -3.52 0.16
C PRO A 111 16.55 -2.80 -0.10
N THR A 112 15.50 -3.60 -0.32
CA THR A 112 14.14 -3.09 -0.36
C THR A 112 13.70 -2.69 1.04
N PHE A 113 13.10 -1.51 1.19
CA PHE A 113 12.49 -1.06 2.44
C PHE A 113 11.30 -0.16 2.16
N SER A 114 10.35 -0.10 3.07
CA SER A 114 9.12 0.67 2.94
C SER A 114 8.96 1.68 4.07
N VAL A 115 8.28 2.77 3.75
CA VAL A 115 7.83 3.79 4.68
C VAL A 115 6.33 3.90 4.56
N ALA A 116 5.62 3.68 5.66
CA ALA A 116 4.18 3.80 5.70
C ALA A 116 3.80 5.21 6.14
N ILE A 117 2.91 5.83 5.38
CA ILE A 117 2.22 7.05 5.74
C ILE A 117 0.77 6.67 6.00
N ALA A 118 0.36 6.77 7.25
CA ALA A 118 -1.01 6.48 7.63
C ALA A 118 -1.78 7.78 7.89
N ARG A 119 -3.02 7.83 7.41
CA ARG A 119 -4.00 8.86 7.77
C ARG A 119 -5.25 8.17 8.24
N PHE A 120 -5.50 8.35 9.53
CA PHE A 120 -6.68 7.87 10.24
C PHE A 120 -7.42 9.08 10.80
N ASP A 121 -8.53 9.44 10.18
CA ASP A 121 -9.49 10.42 10.69
C ASP A 121 -10.92 9.97 10.35
N LEU A 122 -11.93 10.70 10.83
CA LEU A 122 -13.34 10.36 10.62
C LEU A 122 -13.75 10.25 9.14
N MET A 123 -12.94 10.77 8.21
CA MET A 123 -13.20 10.81 6.78
C MET A 123 -12.21 9.99 5.96
N HIS A 124 -11.15 9.45 6.58
CA HIS A 124 -10.06 8.76 5.91
C HIS A 124 -9.54 7.62 6.76
N GLU A 125 -9.56 6.42 6.19
CA GLU A 125 -8.83 5.27 6.69
C GLU A 125 -7.93 4.78 5.56
N SER A 126 -6.75 5.40 5.45
CA SER A 126 -5.84 5.13 4.34
C SER A 126 -4.41 4.96 4.80
N ARG A 127 -3.72 3.98 4.21
CA ARG A 127 -2.30 3.75 4.39
C ARG A 127 -1.62 3.77 3.04
N THR A 128 -0.62 4.64 2.87
CA THR A 128 0.23 4.68 1.68
C THR A 128 1.64 4.22 2.05
N ASN A 129 2.05 3.09 1.49
CA ASN A 129 3.38 2.52 1.60
C ASN A 129 4.25 2.99 0.43
N TRP A 130 5.28 3.77 0.75
CA TRP A 130 6.33 4.15 -0.18
C TRP A 130 7.48 3.17 -0.06
N THR A 131 7.65 2.32 -1.06
CA THR A 131 8.66 1.27 -1.07
C THR A 131 9.83 1.68 -1.94
N LYS A 132 11.02 1.78 -1.35
CA LYS A 132 12.27 1.81 -2.11
C LYS A 132 12.63 0.37 -2.48
N ARG A 133 12.68 0.06 -3.77
CA ARG A 133 12.88 -1.30 -4.31
C ARG A 133 14.35 -1.57 -4.59
N SER A 134 14.83 -2.78 -4.30
CA SER A 134 16.18 -3.18 -4.69
C SER A 134 16.36 -3.19 -6.21
N LEU A 135 17.61 -3.06 -6.67
CA LEU A 135 17.95 -3.21 -8.08
C LEU A 135 17.50 -4.56 -8.63
N LEU A 136 17.70 -5.64 -7.87
CA LEU A 136 17.33 -6.99 -8.28
C LEU A 136 15.82 -7.12 -8.52
N GLU A 137 15.00 -6.61 -7.61
CA GLU A 137 13.54 -6.58 -7.80
C GLU A 137 13.14 -5.71 -9.00
N SER A 138 13.81 -4.58 -9.18
CA SER A 138 13.55 -3.65 -10.28
C SER A 138 13.89 -4.28 -11.64
N PHE A 139 14.91 -5.14 -11.72
CA PHE A 139 15.23 -5.89 -12.94
C PHE A 139 14.24 -7.03 -13.20
N LYS A 140 13.79 -7.73 -12.15
CA LYS A 140 12.82 -8.83 -12.29
C LYS A 140 11.44 -8.36 -12.73
N GLN A 141 10.99 -7.21 -12.20
CA GLN A 141 9.68 -6.65 -12.50
C GLN A 141 9.78 -5.11 -12.51
N PRO A 142 10.18 -4.49 -13.63
CA PRO A 142 10.43 -3.05 -13.69
C PRO A 142 9.15 -2.23 -13.53
N PHE A 143 8.05 -2.70 -14.10
CA PHE A 143 6.75 -2.04 -14.04
C PHE A 143 5.66 -3.01 -13.62
N TYR A 144 4.74 -2.53 -12.79
CA TYR A 144 3.56 -3.27 -12.37
C TYR A 144 2.47 -2.31 -11.91
N SER A 145 1.24 -2.54 -12.33
CA SER A 145 0.08 -1.76 -11.91
C SER A 145 -1.10 -2.68 -11.69
N GLU A 146 -1.72 -2.57 -10.53
CA GLU A 146 -2.88 -3.33 -10.11
C GLU A 146 -3.75 -2.46 -9.21
N ASP A 147 -5.06 -2.58 -9.37
CA ASP A 147 -6.05 -1.94 -8.51
C ASP A 147 -7.02 -3.00 -7.99
N GLU A 148 -7.50 -2.84 -6.77
CA GLU A 148 -8.45 -3.74 -6.16
C GLU A 148 -9.68 -2.95 -5.71
N LEU A 149 -10.84 -3.59 -5.86
CA LEU A 149 -12.14 -3.05 -5.52
C LEU A 149 -12.77 -3.95 -4.47
N THR A 150 -13.50 -3.35 -3.55
CA THR A 150 -14.27 -4.05 -2.53
C THR A 150 -15.70 -3.54 -2.49
N TRP A 151 -16.63 -4.34 -1.98
CA TRP A 151 -18.00 -3.90 -1.79
C TRP A 151 -18.07 -2.86 -0.65
N ALA A 152 -18.80 -1.77 -0.85
CA ALA A 152 -19.00 -0.77 0.19
C ALA A 152 -19.81 -1.33 1.37
N GLN A 153 -20.75 -2.23 1.07
CA GLN A 153 -21.48 -2.99 2.07
C GLN A 153 -20.61 -4.13 2.64
N GLY A 154 -20.21 -3.97 3.90
CA GLY A 154 -19.77 -5.07 4.76
C GLY A 154 -20.93 -5.97 5.22
N LYS A 155 -20.64 -6.98 6.05
CA LYS A 155 -21.64 -7.95 6.56
C LYS A 155 -22.74 -7.32 7.43
N ASP A 156 -22.52 -6.12 7.98
CA ASP A 156 -23.37 -5.56 9.05
C ASP A 156 -24.17 -4.29 8.65
N ASP A 157 -24.00 -3.75 7.43
CA ASP A 157 -24.37 -2.34 7.10
C ASP A 157 -25.39 -2.13 5.96
N PHE A 158 -26.22 -3.14 5.67
CA PHE A 158 -27.23 -3.08 4.60
C PHE A 158 -28.28 -1.96 4.75
N ARG A 159 -28.42 -1.39 5.96
CA ARG A 159 -29.41 -0.35 6.28
C ARG A 159 -29.07 1.02 5.71
N TYR A 160 -27.78 1.31 5.44
CA TYR A 160 -27.31 2.66 5.13
C TYR A 160 -26.52 2.75 3.81
N VAL A 161 -25.93 1.66 3.36
CA VAL A 161 -25.13 1.60 2.13
C VAL A 161 -25.93 0.86 1.05
N PRO A 162 -26.09 1.40 -0.17
CA PRO A 162 -26.73 0.66 -1.25
C PRO A 162 -25.90 -0.55 -1.72
N SER A 163 -26.59 -1.62 -2.13
CA SER A 163 -26.01 -2.93 -2.47
C SER A 163 -25.07 -2.94 -3.67
N GLN A 164 -25.24 -1.95 -4.56
CA GLN A 164 -24.55 -1.80 -5.83
C GLN A 164 -23.27 -0.96 -5.74
N VAL A 165 -22.97 -0.38 -4.58
CA VAL A 165 -21.81 0.50 -4.40
C VAL A 165 -20.58 -0.33 -4.05
N PHE A 166 -19.50 -0.12 -4.80
CA PHE A 166 -18.18 -0.68 -4.53
C PHE A 166 -17.16 0.46 -4.43
N CYS A 167 -16.12 0.25 -3.63
CA CYS A 167 -15.11 1.24 -3.29
C CYS A 167 -13.72 0.78 -3.77
N PRO A 168 -12.79 1.72 -4.00
CA PRO A 168 -11.36 1.41 -4.02
C PRO A 168 -10.97 0.67 -2.73
N SER A 169 -10.18 -0.39 -2.86
CA SER A 169 -9.62 -1.12 -1.71
C SER A 169 -8.10 -0.95 -1.68
N SER A 170 -7.42 -1.25 -2.79
CA SER A 170 -5.99 -1.07 -2.89
C SER A 170 -5.54 -0.63 -4.27
N SER A 171 -4.38 0.03 -4.35
CA SER A 171 -3.76 0.46 -5.59
C SER A 171 -2.25 0.32 -5.48
N VAL A 172 -1.69 -0.54 -6.33
CA VAL A 172 -0.25 -0.81 -6.37
C VAL A 172 0.33 -0.30 -7.67
N ARG A 173 1.40 0.49 -7.57
CA ARG A 173 2.18 1.01 -8.68
C ARG A 173 3.65 0.75 -8.42
N ARG A 174 4.30 -0.04 -9.27
CA ARG A 174 5.73 -0.29 -9.21
C ARG A 174 6.41 0.30 -10.43
N TYR A 175 7.49 1.01 -10.15
CA TYR A 175 8.43 1.59 -11.08
C TYR A 175 9.84 1.07 -10.74
N PRO A 176 10.85 1.33 -11.58
CA PRO A 176 12.24 1.06 -11.21
C PRO A 176 12.61 1.78 -9.91
N LEU A 177 13.13 1.03 -8.93
CA LEU A 177 13.56 1.50 -7.60
C LEU A 177 12.46 2.08 -6.69
N LEU A 178 11.21 2.20 -7.17
CA LEU A 178 10.11 2.81 -6.43
C LEU A 178 8.84 1.96 -6.53
N GLY A 179 8.19 1.72 -5.41
CA GLY A 179 6.85 1.16 -5.31
C GLY A 179 5.98 2.10 -4.49
N ILE A 180 4.73 2.23 -4.89
CA ILE A 180 3.69 2.93 -4.15
C ILE A 180 2.55 1.93 -4.02
N ASP A 181 2.17 1.65 -2.80
CA ASP A 181 1.03 0.81 -2.47
C ASP A 181 0.12 1.64 -1.57
N ARG A 182 -1.14 1.76 -1.95
CA ARG A 182 -2.15 2.50 -1.21
C ARG A 182 -3.27 1.54 -0.88
N VAL A 183 -3.61 1.45 0.39
CA VAL A 183 -4.77 0.72 0.90
C VAL A 183 -5.74 1.75 1.46
N ASP A 184 -6.99 1.68 1.02
CA ASP A 184 -8.10 2.50 1.47
C ASP A 184 -9.19 1.58 2.06
N ASP A 185 -9.56 1.80 3.32
CA ASP A 185 -10.65 1.06 3.98
C ASP A 185 -11.90 1.94 4.07
N TRP A 186 -12.48 2.26 2.91
CA TRP A 186 -13.74 3.01 2.86
C TRP A 186 -14.91 2.32 3.58
N PRO A 187 -15.06 0.98 3.54
CA PRO A 187 -16.03 0.28 4.39
C PRO A 187 -15.76 0.50 5.88
N GLY A 188 -14.48 0.48 6.30
CA GLY A 188 -14.02 0.85 7.63
C GLY A 188 -14.45 2.27 8.04
N VAL A 189 -14.25 3.27 7.18
CA VAL A 189 -14.72 4.65 7.44
C VAL A 189 -16.23 4.70 7.70
N ILE A 190 -17.02 3.97 6.91
CA ILE A 190 -18.48 3.93 7.07
C ILE A 190 -18.86 3.29 8.41
N THR A 191 -18.32 2.10 8.71
CA THR A 191 -18.61 1.34 9.95
C THR A 191 -18.09 2.03 11.22
N ASN A 192 -16.90 2.66 11.17
CA ASN A 192 -16.27 3.32 12.31
C ASN A 192 -17.05 4.56 12.77
N THR A 193 -17.82 5.20 11.88
CA THR A 193 -18.72 6.29 12.27
C THR A 193 -20.06 5.83 12.87
N MET A 194 -20.35 4.53 12.87
CA MET A 194 -21.57 3.95 13.46
C MET A 194 -21.40 3.52 14.92
N ARG A 195 -20.17 3.51 15.46
CA ARG A 195 -19.93 3.08 16.85
C ARG A 195 -19.97 4.25 17.82
N ASP A 196 -20.99 4.27 18.68
CA ASP A 196 -20.92 4.91 20.00
C ASP A 196 -19.75 4.29 20.80
N LEU A 197 -19.06 5.09 21.62
CA LEU A 197 -18.01 4.64 22.56
C LEU A 197 -18.45 3.47 23.49
N ASN A 198 -19.76 3.21 23.61
CA ASN A 198 -20.36 2.11 24.35
C ASN A 198 -20.75 0.89 23.47
N GLY A 199 -20.42 0.89 22.17
CA GLY A 199 -20.67 -0.24 21.27
C GLY A 199 -22.10 -0.36 20.74
N ASN A 200 -22.95 0.65 20.95
CA ASN A 200 -24.26 0.72 20.30
C ASN A 200 -24.09 1.15 18.84
N ALA A 201 -24.74 0.45 17.92
CA ALA A 201 -24.75 0.81 16.50
C ALA A 201 -25.73 1.97 16.28
N ASP A 202 -25.21 3.19 16.31
CA ASP A 202 -25.92 4.38 15.87
C ASP A 202 -25.85 4.52 14.34
N ALA A 203 -26.75 5.31 13.76
CA ALA A 203 -26.69 5.61 12.33
C ALA A 203 -25.38 6.36 12.00
N PRO A 204 -24.74 6.07 10.85
CA PRO A 204 -23.54 6.79 10.45
C PRO A 204 -23.85 8.29 10.30
N LEU A 205 -22.85 9.13 10.58
CA LEU A 205 -22.95 10.56 10.37
C LEU A 205 -23.33 10.86 8.90
N PRO A 206 -24.45 11.56 8.61
CA PRO A 206 -24.96 11.69 7.24
C PRO A 206 -23.96 12.30 6.25
N ASP A 207 -23.18 13.29 6.70
CA ASP A 207 -22.16 13.95 5.88
C ASP A 207 -20.98 13.03 5.57
N VAL A 208 -20.57 12.18 6.51
CA VAL A 208 -19.49 11.20 6.33
C VAL A 208 -19.94 10.09 5.38
N LEU A 209 -21.14 9.54 5.60
CA LEU A 209 -21.73 8.52 4.72
C LEU A 209 -21.85 9.05 3.29
N LYS A 210 -22.40 10.25 3.11
CA LYS A 210 -22.52 10.87 1.78
C LYS A 210 -21.17 11.07 1.11
N PHE A 211 -20.17 11.54 1.86
CA PHE A 211 -18.81 11.72 1.34
C PHE A 211 -18.19 10.39 0.91
N ALA A 212 -18.20 9.37 1.78
CA ALA A 212 -17.64 8.05 1.50
C ALA A 212 -18.31 7.41 0.27
N LEU A 213 -19.65 7.41 0.22
CA LEU A 213 -20.39 6.88 -0.94
C LEU A 213 -20.04 7.61 -2.24
N SER A 214 -19.96 8.94 -2.20
CA SER A 214 -19.61 9.73 -3.39
C SER A 214 -18.22 9.41 -3.93
N ARG A 215 -17.26 9.13 -3.03
CA ARG A 215 -15.91 8.70 -3.42
C ARG A 215 -15.90 7.28 -3.96
N CYS A 216 -16.61 6.35 -3.34
CA CYS A 216 -16.74 4.98 -3.82
C CYS A 216 -17.30 4.95 -5.26
N GLU A 217 -18.40 5.67 -5.50
CA GLU A 217 -19.03 5.73 -6.82
C GLU A 217 -18.12 6.34 -7.89
N ALA A 218 -17.43 7.45 -7.56
CA ALA A 218 -16.57 8.13 -8.52
C ALA A 218 -15.26 7.37 -8.78
N GLU A 219 -14.59 6.94 -7.72
CA GLU A 219 -13.24 6.36 -7.79
C GLU A 219 -13.26 4.88 -8.14
N GLY A 220 -14.24 4.12 -7.62
CA GLY A 220 -14.43 2.72 -8.00
C GLY A 220 -14.69 2.59 -9.50
N ALA A 221 -15.59 3.40 -10.05
CA ALA A 221 -15.86 3.43 -11.49
C ALA A 221 -14.64 3.87 -12.31
N ALA A 222 -13.87 4.84 -11.81
CA ALA A 222 -12.64 5.28 -12.46
C ALA A 222 -11.56 4.19 -12.50
N MET A 223 -11.37 3.44 -11.41
CA MET A 223 -10.43 2.30 -11.35
C MET A 223 -10.85 1.16 -12.28
N LEU A 224 -12.15 0.82 -12.31
CA LEU A 224 -12.67 -0.18 -13.24
C LEU A 224 -12.40 0.22 -14.70
N LYS A 225 -12.62 1.50 -15.03
CA LYS A 225 -12.34 2.06 -16.36
C LYS A 225 -10.83 2.12 -16.67
N ALA A 226 -9.98 2.29 -15.68
CA ALA A 226 -8.53 2.36 -15.85
C ALA A 226 -7.91 1.02 -16.31
N GLY A 227 -8.59 -0.11 -16.08
CA GLY A 227 -8.18 -1.41 -16.64
C GLY A 227 -7.16 -2.18 -15.82
N TYR A 228 -6.87 -1.75 -14.58
CA TYR A 228 -5.88 -2.39 -13.71
C TYR A 228 -6.49 -3.39 -12.71
N THR A 229 -7.82 -3.48 -12.62
CA THR A 229 -8.50 -4.40 -11.70
C THR A 229 -8.70 -5.78 -12.28
N LYS A 230 -8.87 -6.81 -11.44
CA LYS A 230 -9.28 -8.15 -11.88
C LYS A 230 -10.64 -8.08 -12.62
N GLU A 231 -11.58 -7.30 -12.11
CA GLU A 231 -12.90 -7.08 -12.71
C GLU A 231 -12.82 -6.45 -14.10
N SER A 232 -11.93 -5.49 -14.31
CA SER A 232 -11.74 -4.89 -15.64
C SER A 232 -11.22 -5.91 -16.66
N ALA A 233 -10.40 -6.87 -16.23
CA ALA A 233 -9.93 -7.94 -17.11
C ALA A 233 -11.10 -8.87 -17.50
N LEU A 234 -11.93 -9.25 -16.53
CA LEU A 234 -13.12 -10.08 -16.77
C LEU A 234 -14.15 -9.36 -17.65
N LEU A 235 -14.41 -8.07 -17.40
CA LEU A 235 -15.32 -7.22 -18.19
C LEU A 235 -14.89 -7.15 -19.67
N ASN A 236 -13.57 -7.14 -19.92
CA ASN A 236 -13.01 -7.17 -21.27
C ASN A 236 -12.84 -8.59 -21.86
N GLY A 237 -13.36 -9.62 -21.18
CA GLY A 237 -13.27 -11.02 -21.63
C GLY A 237 -11.88 -11.67 -21.49
N ASN A 238 -10.93 -11.02 -20.82
CA ASN A 238 -9.60 -11.57 -20.58
C ASN A 238 -9.57 -12.42 -19.30
N VAL A 239 -10.04 -13.66 -19.42
CA VAL A 239 -10.16 -14.62 -18.33
C VAL A 239 -8.80 -14.98 -17.72
N ASP A 240 -7.75 -15.12 -18.53
CA ASP A 240 -6.41 -15.48 -18.04
C ASP A 240 -5.81 -14.35 -17.18
N LEU A 241 -5.96 -13.10 -17.64
CA LEU A 241 -5.52 -11.95 -16.86
C LEU A 241 -6.34 -11.78 -15.57
N PHE A 242 -7.65 -12.06 -15.62
CA PHE A 242 -8.51 -12.08 -14.44
C PHE A 242 -7.97 -13.06 -13.38
N PHE A 243 -7.74 -14.33 -13.73
CA PHE A 243 -7.22 -15.32 -12.77
C PHE A 243 -5.76 -15.10 -12.35
N THR A 244 -4.97 -14.41 -13.17
CA THR A 244 -3.62 -13.98 -12.81
C THR A 244 -3.65 -12.90 -11.73
N ARG A 245 -4.44 -11.85 -11.92
CA ARG A 245 -4.62 -10.76 -10.93
C ARG A 245 -5.31 -11.26 -9.67
N LEU A 246 -6.33 -12.11 -9.81
CA LEU A 246 -7.02 -12.71 -8.67
C LEU A 246 -6.05 -13.48 -7.75
N ALA A 247 -5.10 -14.23 -8.32
CA ALA A 247 -4.09 -14.94 -7.54
C ALA A 247 -3.15 -13.98 -6.80
N GLN A 248 -2.81 -12.86 -7.42
CA GLN A 248 -1.91 -11.83 -6.87
C GLN A 248 -2.58 -11.05 -5.73
N SER A 249 -3.85 -10.71 -5.90
CA SER A 249 -4.72 -10.12 -4.86
C SER A 249 -4.77 -11.01 -3.61
N ARG A 250 -5.01 -12.32 -3.77
CA ARG A 250 -5.00 -13.27 -2.65
C ARG A 250 -3.67 -13.30 -1.89
N GLU A 251 -2.54 -13.34 -2.59
CA GLU A 251 -1.22 -13.37 -1.94
C GLU A 251 -1.00 -12.16 -1.01
N ARG A 252 -1.73 -11.06 -1.22
CA ARG A 252 -1.65 -9.84 -0.40
C ARG A 252 -2.72 -9.76 0.68
N GLU A 253 -3.96 -10.02 0.33
CA GLU A 253 -5.12 -9.77 1.20
C GLU A 253 -5.57 -10.99 1.99
N GLY A 254 -5.07 -12.19 1.64
CA GLY A 254 -5.33 -13.43 2.37
C GLY A 254 -6.72 -14.04 2.16
N ALA A 255 -7.64 -13.34 1.49
CA ALA A 255 -8.99 -13.81 1.16
C ALA A 255 -9.23 -13.81 -0.36
N TRP A 256 -10.10 -14.72 -0.83
CA TRP A 256 -10.67 -14.62 -2.17
C TRP A 256 -11.90 -13.74 -2.13
N ASP A 257 -11.72 -12.48 -2.49
CA ASP A 257 -12.82 -11.54 -2.52
C ASP A 257 -13.84 -11.83 -3.62
N GLN A 258 -15.09 -11.49 -3.32
CA GLN A 258 -16.22 -11.57 -4.24
C GLN A 258 -16.02 -10.60 -5.40
N LEU A 259 -16.56 -10.95 -6.56
CA LEU A 259 -16.56 -10.04 -7.69
C LEU A 259 -17.43 -8.84 -7.40
N VAL A 260 -16.93 -7.64 -7.71
CA VAL A 260 -17.73 -6.41 -7.65
C VAL A 260 -18.53 -6.16 -8.95
N LEU A 261 -18.31 -6.96 -10.00
CA LEU A 261 -19.09 -6.87 -11.22
C LEU A 261 -20.50 -7.41 -11.02
N GLU A 262 -21.46 -6.71 -11.60
CA GLU A 262 -22.81 -7.22 -11.78
C GLU A 262 -22.88 -8.20 -12.96
N ASP A 263 -23.84 -9.11 -12.93
CA ASP A 263 -24.06 -10.11 -13.97
C ASP A 263 -24.14 -9.52 -15.39
N ALA A 264 -24.81 -8.37 -15.54
CA ALA A 264 -24.96 -7.69 -16.82
C ALA A 264 -23.64 -7.12 -17.38
N GLN A 265 -22.62 -6.96 -16.53
CA GLN A 265 -21.29 -6.47 -16.92
C GLN A 265 -20.32 -7.60 -17.29
N ILE A 266 -20.66 -8.84 -16.97
CA ILE A 266 -19.85 -10.01 -17.30
C ILE A 266 -20.18 -10.43 -18.75
N PRO A 267 -19.18 -10.79 -19.57
CA PRO A 267 -19.40 -11.22 -20.95
C PRO A 267 -20.52 -12.28 -21.07
N PRO A 268 -21.50 -12.12 -22.00
CA PRO A 268 -22.68 -12.98 -22.06
C PRO A 268 -22.38 -14.47 -22.28
N ASP A 269 -21.27 -14.79 -22.94
CA ASP A 269 -20.80 -16.15 -23.17
C ASP A 269 -20.26 -16.81 -21.89
N ILE A 270 -19.58 -16.05 -21.05
CA ILE A 270 -19.12 -16.49 -19.71
C ILE A 270 -20.35 -16.67 -18.82
N MET A 271 -21.24 -15.67 -18.75
CA MET A 271 -22.44 -15.77 -17.91
C MET A 271 -23.33 -16.94 -18.29
N ARG A 272 -23.51 -17.23 -19.58
CA ARG A 272 -24.30 -18.41 -20.01
C ARG A 272 -23.74 -19.72 -19.49
N LYS A 273 -22.41 -19.86 -19.46
CA LYS A 273 -21.74 -21.06 -18.91
C LYS A 273 -21.87 -21.13 -17.40
N VAL A 274 -21.77 -19.98 -16.73
CA VAL A 274 -22.03 -19.88 -15.29
C VAL A 274 -23.45 -20.35 -15.02
N GLU A 275 -24.48 -19.73 -15.61
CA GLU A 275 -25.88 -20.14 -15.41
C GLU A 275 -26.16 -21.61 -15.71
N ALA A 276 -25.56 -22.17 -16.77
CA ALA A 276 -25.70 -23.59 -17.08
C ALA A 276 -25.11 -24.49 -16.01
N LEU A 277 -23.97 -24.10 -15.41
CA LEU A 277 -23.39 -24.78 -14.27
C LEU A 277 -24.33 -24.70 -13.06
N LEU A 278 -24.92 -23.53 -12.80
CA LEU A 278 -25.77 -23.30 -11.62
C LEU A 278 -27.08 -24.05 -11.70
N ALA A 279 -27.67 -24.12 -12.89
CA ALA A 279 -28.88 -24.89 -13.13
C ALA A 279 -28.65 -26.40 -12.95
N ALA A 280 -27.42 -26.88 -13.18
CA ALA A 280 -27.07 -28.29 -13.04
C ALA A 280 -26.72 -28.68 -11.60
N ASP A 281 -26.17 -27.76 -10.81
CA ASP A 281 -25.74 -28.01 -9.43
C ASP A 281 -25.83 -26.74 -8.56
N PRO A 282 -27.02 -26.42 -8.01
CA PRO A 282 -27.26 -25.19 -7.25
C PRO A 282 -26.50 -25.12 -5.92
N ASP A 283 -26.22 -26.27 -5.31
CA ASP A 283 -25.78 -26.36 -3.91
C ASP A 283 -24.30 -26.77 -3.73
N HIS A 284 -23.63 -27.39 -4.72
CA HIS A 284 -22.27 -27.94 -4.55
C HIS A 284 -21.12 -27.14 -5.23
N MET A 285 -21.42 -26.01 -5.89
CA MET A 285 -20.40 -25.26 -6.67
C MET A 285 -20.35 -23.75 -6.38
N SER A 286 -21.15 -23.25 -5.44
CA SER A 286 -21.30 -21.81 -5.26
C SER A 286 -21.67 -21.41 -3.85
N ASP A 287 -20.75 -20.71 -3.19
CA ASP A 287 -21.14 -19.73 -2.17
C ASP A 287 -21.54 -18.46 -2.90
N TYR A 288 -22.83 -18.31 -3.17
CA TYR A 288 -23.39 -16.99 -3.40
C TYR A 288 -23.42 -16.28 -2.06
N THR A 289 -22.94 -15.04 -2.02
CA THR A 289 -23.45 -14.14 -1.01
C THR A 289 -24.64 -13.45 -1.61
N ASP A 290 -25.79 -14.10 -1.44
CA ASP A 290 -27.06 -13.46 -1.64
C ASP A 290 -27.33 -12.61 -0.38
N PHE A 291 -27.31 -11.28 -0.52
CA PHE A 291 -27.73 -10.40 0.57
C PHE A 291 -29.25 -10.34 0.55
N ASN A 292 -29.83 -11.45 0.98
CA ASN A 292 -31.23 -11.71 0.91
C ASN A 292 -31.68 -12.10 2.31
N LEU A 293 -32.05 -11.11 3.10
CA LEU A 293 -32.53 -11.33 4.46
C LEU A 293 -33.97 -11.89 4.46
N ASP A 294 -34.68 -11.84 3.32
CA ASP A 294 -36.09 -12.22 3.19
C ASP A 294 -36.40 -13.32 2.14
N GLY A 295 -35.39 -13.83 1.43
CA GLY A 295 -35.54 -14.94 0.46
C GLY A 295 -36.06 -14.52 -0.92
N THR A 296 -36.04 -13.23 -1.25
CA THR A 296 -36.46 -12.69 -2.56
C THR A 296 -35.37 -12.82 -3.65
N PRO A 297 -35.67 -13.23 -4.89
CA PRO A 297 -34.64 -13.41 -5.92
C PRO A 297 -33.89 -12.09 -6.28
N PRO A 298 -32.59 -12.14 -6.64
CA PRO A 298 -31.83 -10.99 -7.11
C PRO A 298 -32.49 -10.22 -8.26
N VAL A 299 -32.43 -8.89 -8.23
CA VAL A 299 -32.97 -7.99 -9.28
C VAL A 299 -31.88 -7.29 -10.08
N ALA A 300 -32.13 -7.07 -11.38
CA ALA A 300 -31.18 -6.40 -12.28
C ALA A 300 -30.99 -4.91 -11.92
N ARG A 301 -29.78 -4.33 -12.12
CA ARG A 301 -29.40 -2.96 -11.71
C ARG A 301 -30.42 -1.88 -12.06
N GLY A 302 -31.00 -1.92 -13.25
CA GLY A 302 -31.99 -0.93 -13.70
C GLY A 302 -33.35 -1.00 -12.99
N LEU A 303 -33.57 -2.04 -12.19
CA LEU A 303 -34.80 -2.31 -11.44
C LEU A 303 -34.58 -2.25 -9.91
N LYS A 304 -33.34 -1.97 -9.46
CA LYS A 304 -32.97 -1.91 -8.04
C LYS A 304 -33.44 -0.59 -7.41
N PRO A 305 -33.94 -0.59 -6.16
CA PRO A 305 -34.13 0.63 -5.39
C PRO A 305 -32.78 1.34 -5.17
N ALA A 306 -32.69 2.62 -5.51
CA ALA A 306 -31.47 3.41 -5.28
C ALA A 306 -31.25 3.78 -3.79
N ALA A 307 -32.25 3.53 -2.92
CA ALA A 307 -32.28 4.04 -1.56
C ALA A 307 -31.81 3.01 -0.52
N ALA A 308 -30.93 3.45 0.40
CA ALA A 308 -30.49 2.67 1.55
C ALA A 308 -31.66 2.20 2.43
N GLY A 309 -31.56 0.99 3.00
CA GLY A 309 -32.56 0.44 3.93
C GLY A 309 -33.78 -0.20 3.28
N SER A 310 -33.86 -0.20 1.94
CA SER A 310 -34.79 -1.07 1.22
C SER A 310 -34.13 -2.44 0.99
N PRO A 311 -34.82 -3.58 1.23
CA PRO A 311 -34.32 -4.88 0.81
C PRO A 311 -34.03 -4.83 -0.69
N ASP A 312 -32.76 -4.98 -1.05
CA ASP A 312 -32.32 -5.04 -2.43
C ASP A 312 -31.33 -6.19 -2.54
N VAL A 313 -31.52 -6.99 -3.59
CA VAL A 313 -30.90 -8.30 -3.69
C VAL A 313 -29.92 -8.29 -4.86
N VAL A 314 -28.64 -8.41 -4.54
CA VAL A 314 -27.55 -8.45 -5.50
C VAL A 314 -26.82 -9.78 -5.39
N ARG A 315 -26.80 -10.51 -6.51
CA ARG A 315 -25.96 -11.69 -6.63
C ARG A 315 -24.50 -11.29 -6.68
N ARG A 316 -23.72 -11.70 -5.68
CA ARG A 316 -22.25 -11.52 -5.66
C ARG A 316 -21.59 -12.83 -6.07
N LEU A 317 -21.12 -12.90 -7.32
CA LEU A 317 -20.47 -14.08 -7.84
C LEU A 317 -19.07 -14.26 -7.24
N LYS A 318 -18.74 -15.48 -6.79
CA LYS A 318 -17.37 -15.84 -6.45
C LYS A 318 -16.55 -16.16 -7.71
N PRO A 319 -15.24 -15.91 -7.70
CA PRO A 319 -14.33 -16.37 -8.75
C PRO A 319 -14.36 -17.88 -9.00
N LEU A 320 -14.69 -18.68 -7.98
CA LEU A 320 -14.84 -20.13 -8.07
C LEU A 320 -15.89 -20.54 -9.13
N ALA A 321 -17.04 -19.85 -9.16
CA ALA A 321 -18.12 -20.14 -10.09
C ALA A 321 -17.67 -19.92 -11.55
N ILE A 322 -16.89 -18.86 -11.80
CA ILE A 322 -16.30 -18.59 -13.12
C ILE A 322 -15.26 -19.65 -13.48
N ALA A 323 -14.40 -20.05 -12.53
CA ALA A 323 -13.37 -21.06 -12.77
C ALA A 323 -14.00 -22.40 -13.15
N ALA A 324 -15.02 -22.83 -12.40
CA ALA A 324 -15.77 -24.06 -12.64
C ALA A 324 -16.51 -24.03 -13.98
N ALA A 325 -17.23 -22.94 -14.28
CA ALA A 325 -17.99 -22.79 -15.52
C ALA A 325 -17.10 -22.79 -16.78
N LEU A 326 -15.85 -22.35 -16.64
CA LEU A 326 -14.88 -22.32 -17.72
C LEU A 326 -13.97 -23.57 -17.76
N GLY A 327 -14.20 -24.56 -16.90
CA GLY A 327 -13.42 -25.81 -16.87
C GLY A 327 -11.98 -25.63 -16.41
N ARG A 328 -11.69 -24.59 -15.62
CA ARG A 328 -10.33 -24.26 -15.16
C ARG A 328 -9.97 -25.02 -13.89
N THR A 329 -9.78 -26.34 -14.02
CA THR A 329 -9.55 -27.27 -12.91
C THR A 329 -8.46 -26.83 -11.94
N LYS A 330 -7.31 -26.35 -12.44
CA LYS A 330 -6.22 -25.85 -11.59
C LYS A 330 -6.61 -24.64 -10.74
N ASP A 331 -7.39 -23.72 -11.31
CA ASP A 331 -7.87 -22.54 -10.58
C ASP A 331 -8.92 -22.92 -9.55
N VAL A 332 -9.82 -23.85 -9.90
CA VAL A 332 -10.81 -24.42 -8.97
C VAL A 332 -10.11 -25.08 -7.77
N GLU A 333 -9.14 -25.95 -8.00
CA GLU A 333 -8.38 -26.62 -6.93
C GLU A 333 -7.64 -25.61 -6.04
N ARG A 334 -7.00 -24.61 -6.66
CA ARG A 334 -6.27 -23.55 -5.95
C ARG A 334 -7.20 -22.67 -5.10
N ILE A 335 -8.41 -22.40 -5.60
CA ILE A 335 -9.42 -21.63 -4.86
C ILE A 335 -9.98 -22.47 -3.70
N LYS A 336 -10.38 -23.72 -3.96
CA LYS A 336 -10.91 -24.63 -2.92
C LYS A 336 -9.91 -24.94 -1.81
N ALA A 337 -8.61 -25.07 -2.13
CA ALA A 337 -7.57 -25.29 -1.13
C ALA A 337 -7.32 -24.07 -0.22
N ALA A 338 -7.97 -22.95 -0.50
CA ALA A 338 -7.85 -21.70 0.25
C ALA A 338 -8.98 -21.42 1.22
N GLU A 339 -10.15 -21.97 0.90
CA GLU A 339 -11.41 -21.81 1.63
C GLU A 339 -11.44 -22.85 2.76
#